data_AF-A0A2C1LIF4-F1
#
_entry.id   AF-A0A2C1LIF4-F1
#
_cell.length_a   1.000
_cell.length_b   1.000
_cell.length_c   1.000
_cell.angle_alpha   90.00
_cell.angle_beta   90.00
_cell.angle_gamma   90.00
#
_symmetry.space_group_name_H-M   'P 1'
#
loop_
_entity.id
_entity.type
_entity.pdbx_description
1 polymer ?
#
loop_
_entity_poly.entity_id
_entity_poly.type
_entity_poly.pdbx_seq_one_letter_code
_entity_poly.pdbx_strand_id
1 'polypeptide(L)'
;MNLKYNQGGRKVYNRCFWGFKSLSLILFLLFIGYKLVAKYKMDISIFNISFLNIKLSIWLLGYLVTILIAYIIHLIVFIVVLKSNFKMNVPYKKLFKLISDKEKPITFIVKTLIFPFYDKETELKNDTTLIRRTKAWVYKLISPDYSYANTFKVILWNNKLNYRCPQQDGKKHNKVINGKKEKCPQLTDNIYECEFQHKRNRRKDFVVYSNWANIMFVCLLAVIAVTWTNPVIYTFLILHTVSRILEIITAFYKDVVRAKMYAKNLNIGYKSSSLKRGNRISLALHSYLEVVILYATIYYLSISFITLKIGENADYLDFLLYSMAVSAFNYSLDINNTTLSKLLHVSQVFTSTTLVVLSIATYIGLRDDMTDRDKVEWDKNEFV
;
A
#
# COMPACT_ATOMS: atom_id res chain seq x y z
N MET A 1 -24.75 13.54 29.14
CA MET A 1 -24.78 14.42 27.95
C MET A 1 -25.66 13.76 26.91
N ASN A 2 -26.92 14.21 26.78
CA ASN A 2 -27.95 13.56 25.95
C ASN A 2 -27.71 13.79 24.45
N LEU A 3 -27.46 12.72 23.71
CA LEU A 3 -27.28 12.75 22.26
C LEU A 3 -28.65 12.58 21.56
N LYS A 4 -29.23 13.70 21.11
CA LYS A 4 -30.37 13.71 20.18
C LYS A 4 -29.98 13.03 18.86
N TYR A 5 -30.73 12.00 18.48
CA TYR A 5 -30.63 11.32 17.18
C TYR A 5 -31.03 12.28 16.05
N ASN A 6 -30.09 12.51 15.13
CA ASN A 6 -30.25 13.47 14.04
C ASN A 6 -30.67 12.74 12.76
N GLN A 7 -31.88 13.02 12.26
CA GLN A 7 -32.50 12.44 11.06
C GLN A 7 -31.77 12.77 9.72
N GLY A 8 -30.51 13.20 9.77
CA GLY A 8 -29.70 13.60 8.61
C GLY A 8 -29.11 12.45 7.77
N GLY A 9 -29.38 11.18 8.11
CA GLY A 9 -28.78 9.99 7.47
C GLY A 9 -29.13 9.81 5.98
N ARG A 10 -30.39 10.08 5.59
CA ARG A 10 -30.85 9.88 4.20
C ARG A 10 -30.20 10.83 3.18
N LYS A 11 -29.84 12.06 3.58
CA LYS A 11 -29.18 13.05 2.68
C LYS A 11 -27.68 12.79 2.46
N VAL A 12 -27.07 11.90 3.25
CA VAL A 12 -25.65 11.53 3.12
C VAL A 12 -25.47 10.29 2.24
N TYR A 13 -26.39 9.33 2.34
CA TYR A 13 -26.42 8.15 1.46
C TYR A 13 -26.56 8.56 -0.01
N ASN A 14 -27.47 9.51 -0.30
CA ASN A 14 -27.63 10.05 -1.64
C ASN A 14 -26.31 10.67 -2.18
N ARG A 15 -25.53 11.37 -1.35
CA ARG A 15 -24.30 12.03 -1.83
C ARG A 15 -23.12 11.09 -2.09
N CYS A 16 -23.00 10.00 -1.33
CA CYS A 16 -21.99 8.97 -1.59
C CYS A 16 -22.33 8.18 -2.87
N PHE A 17 -23.63 7.90 -3.07
CA PHE A 17 -24.15 7.35 -4.32
C PHE A 17 -23.94 8.28 -5.52
N TRP A 18 -24.12 9.59 -5.36
CA TRP A 18 -23.78 10.58 -6.39
C TRP A 18 -22.29 10.64 -6.68
N GLY A 19 -21.40 10.51 -5.68
CA GLY A 19 -19.95 10.43 -5.91
C GLY A 19 -19.53 9.20 -6.71
N PHE A 20 -20.13 8.04 -6.43
CA PHE A 20 -19.92 6.83 -7.23
C PHE A 20 -20.45 6.98 -8.66
N LYS A 21 -21.61 7.64 -8.83
CA LYS A 21 -22.14 8.02 -10.15
C LYS A 21 -21.20 8.96 -10.90
N SER A 22 -20.66 9.99 -10.25
CA SER A 22 -19.71 10.94 -10.86
C SER A 22 -18.41 10.26 -11.27
N LEU A 23 -17.87 9.35 -10.44
CA LEU A 23 -16.67 8.58 -10.79
C LEU A 23 -16.95 7.62 -11.95
N SER A 24 -18.10 6.94 -11.94
CA SER A 24 -18.52 6.10 -13.07
C SER A 24 -18.72 6.92 -14.35
N LEU A 25 -19.22 8.15 -14.23
CA LEU A 25 -19.40 9.07 -15.35
C LEU A 25 -18.06 9.55 -15.89
N ILE A 26 -17.07 9.83 -15.04
CA ILE A 26 -15.71 10.20 -15.49
C ILE A 26 -15.05 9.01 -16.20
N LEU A 27 -15.14 7.80 -15.64
CA LEU A 27 -14.63 6.59 -16.30
C LEU A 27 -15.36 6.31 -17.62
N PHE A 28 -16.66 6.53 -17.66
CA PHE A 28 -17.48 6.41 -18.86
C PHE A 28 -17.14 7.48 -19.91
N LEU A 29 -16.87 8.73 -19.51
CA LEU A 29 -16.44 9.81 -20.40
C LEU A 29 -15.01 9.58 -20.92
N LEU A 30 -14.11 9.00 -20.11
CA LEU A 30 -12.78 8.58 -20.57
C LEU A 30 -12.89 7.41 -21.57
N PHE A 31 -13.80 6.46 -21.32
CA PHE A 31 -14.09 5.36 -22.23
C PHE A 31 -14.74 5.84 -23.54
N ILE A 32 -15.69 6.78 -23.46
CA ILE A 32 -16.27 7.45 -24.63
C ILE A 32 -15.21 8.25 -25.37
N GLY A 33 -14.35 9.00 -24.67
CA GLY A 33 -13.23 9.72 -25.28
C GLY A 33 -12.31 8.77 -26.05
N TYR A 34 -11.96 7.63 -25.46
CA TYR A 34 -11.21 6.56 -26.12
C TYR A 34 -11.94 6.02 -27.36
N LYS A 35 -13.24 5.72 -27.26
CA LYS A 35 -14.06 5.23 -28.37
C LYS A 35 -14.27 6.29 -29.46
N LEU A 36 -14.36 7.57 -29.11
CA LEU A 36 -14.48 8.68 -30.06
C LEU A 36 -13.16 8.90 -30.79
N VAL A 37 -12.02 8.91 -30.09
CA VAL A 37 -10.69 8.94 -30.72
C VAL A 37 -10.52 7.76 -31.68
N ALA A 38 -10.97 6.56 -31.29
CA ALA A 38 -10.97 5.38 -32.16
C ALA A 38 -11.94 5.49 -33.35
N LYS A 39 -13.12 6.09 -33.15
CA LYS A 39 -14.16 6.25 -34.19
C LYS A 39 -13.80 7.30 -35.24
N TYR A 40 -13.18 8.39 -34.83
CA TYR A 40 -12.85 9.51 -35.72
C TYR A 40 -11.55 9.31 -36.51
N LYS A 41 -10.87 8.16 -36.36
CA LYS A 41 -9.57 7.87 -37.00
C LYS A 41 -8.64 9.08 -36.94
N MET A 42 -8.63 9.79 -35.80
CA MET A 42 -7.55 10.75 -35.56
C MET A 42 -6.29 9.92 -35.45
N ASP A 43 -5.55 9.87 -36.56
CA ASP A 43 -4.29 9.15 -36.70
C ASP A 43 -3.22 9.88 -35.89
N ILE A 44 -3.38 9.85 -34.57
CA ILE A 44 -2.34 10.22 -33.63
C ILE A 44 -1.36 9.05 -33.69
N SER A 45 -0.42 9.13 -34.63
CA SER A 45 0.58 8.10 -34.95
C SER A 45 1.28 7.51 -33.73
N ILE A 46 1.39 8.29 -32.65
CA ILE A 46 1.96 7.89 -31.35
C ILE A 46 1.22 6.69 -30.72
N PHE A 47 -0.10 6.52 -30.91
CA PHE A 47 -0.84 5.39 -30.30
C PHE A 47 -0.69 4.07 -31.06
N ASN A 48 -0.15 4.10 -32.28
CA ASN A 48 0.15 2.90 -33.07
C ASN A 48 1.54 2.34 -32.76
N ILE A 49 2.37 3.06 -31.99
CA ILE A 49 3.65 2.54 -31.50
C ILE A 49 3.39 1.33 -30.61
N SER A 50 4.01 0.20 -30.92
CA SER A 50 4.01 -1.00 -30.09
C SER A 50 5.23 -1.00 -29.17
N PHE A 51 5.02 -1.29 -27.90
CA PHE A 51 6.05 -1.57 -26.93
C PHE A 51 5.85 -2.99 -26.41
N LEU A 52 6.87 -3.85 -26.59
CA LEU A 52 6.80 -5.27 -26.23
C LEU A 52 5.61 -5.98 -26.90
N ASN A 53 5.40 -5.72 -28.19
CA ASN A 53 4.27 -6.23 -29.00
C ASN A 53 2.87 -5.78 -28.56
N ILE A 54 2.76 -4.85 -27.61
CA ILE A 54 1.48 -4.30 -27.14
C ILE A 54 1.40 -2.82 -27.51
N LYS A 55 0.26 -2.38 -28.06
CA LYS A 55 0.03 -0.98 -28.43
C LYS A 55 0.19 -0.06 -27.21
N LEU A 56 0.82 1.10 -27.41
CA LEU A 56 1.03 2.09 -26.34
C LEU A 56 -0.29 2.55 -25.68
N SER A 57 -1.38 2.63 -26.44
CA SER A 57 -2.72 2.94 -25.91
C SER A 57 -3.19 1.93 -24.85
N ILE A 58 -2.85 0.65 -24.99
CA ILE A 58 -3.17 -0.40 -24.03
C ILE A 58 -2.29 -0.28 -22.78
N TRP A 59 -1.00 0.06 -22.95
CA TRP A 59 -0.11 0.36 -21.83
C TRP A 59 -0.62 1.53 -20.99
N LEU A 60 -1.02 2.63 -21.64
CA LEU A 60 -1.57 3.80 -20.97
C LEU A 60 -2.87 3.47 -20.22
N LEU A 61 -3.76 2.70 -20.84
CA LEU A 61 -4.99 2.26 -20.18
C LEU A 61 -4.71 1.36 -18.98
N GLY A 62 -3.82 0.37 -19.12
CA GLY A 62 -3.40 -0.50 -18.01
C GLY A 62 -2.76 0.30 -16.87
N TYR A 63 -1.98 1.33 -17.20
CA TYR A 63 -1.39 2.24 -16.20
C TYR A 63 -2.43 3.07 -15.46
N LEU A 64 -3.42 3.63 -16.15
CA LEU A 64 -4.53 4.35 -15.50
C LEU A 64 -5.34 3.43 -14.57
N VAL A 65 -5.59 2.20 -14.99
CA VAL A 65 -6.23 1.17 -14.16
C VAL A 65 -5.36 0.87 -12.93
N THR A 66 -4.03 0.78 -13.10
CA THR A 66 -3.08 0.56 -11.99
C THR A 66 -3.18 1.66 -10.94
N ILE A 67 -3.15 2.93 -11.35
CA ILE A 67 -3.29 4.08 -10.45
C ILE A 67 -4.62 4.02 -9.68
N LEU A 68 -5.72 3.77 -10.40
CA LEU A 68 -7.05 3.76 -9.80
C LEU A 68 -7.20 2.64 -8.76
N ILE A 69 -6.75 1.44 -9.10
CA ILE A 69 -6.83 0.28 -8.22
C ILE A 69 -5.95 0.47 -6.98
N ALA A 70 -4.69 0.90 -7.15
CA ALA A 70 -3.79 1.17 -6.04
C ALA A 70 -4.40 2.20 -5.07
N TYR A 71 -4.99 3.28 -5.61
CA TYR A 71 -5.69 4.27 -4.80
C TYR A 71 -6.86 3.65 -4.01
N ILE A 72 -7.71 2.87 -4.66
CA ILE A 72 -8.90 2.24 -4.04
C ILE A 72 -8.49 1.28 -2.92
N ILE A 73 -7.51 0.40 -3.17
CA ILE A 73 -7.04 -0.58 -2.19
C ILE A 73 -6.55 0.13 -0.93
N HIS A 74 -5.61 1.08 -1.07
CA HIS A 74 -5.06 1.77 0.10
C HIS A 74 -6.07 2.70 0.79
N LEU A 75 -7.03 3.27 0.06
CA LEU A 75 -8.12 4.05 0.65
C LEU A 75 -9.03 3.17 1.51
N ILE A 76 -9.40 1.98 1.03
CA ILE A 76 -10.21 1.02 1.79
C ILE A 76 -9.47 0.63 3.08
N VAL A 77 -8.19 0.26 2.96
CA VAL A 77 -7.34 -0.08 4.11
C VAL A 77 -7.27 1.07 5.11
N PHE A 78 -7.03 2.29 4.63
CA PHE A 78 -7.02 3.50 5.45
C PHE A 78 -8.31 3.69 6.24
N ILE A 79 -9.47 3.50 5.58
CA ILE A 79 -10.78 3.60 6.21
C ILE A 79 -10.97 2.51 7.28
N VAL A 80 -10.55 1.28 7.01
CA VAL A 80 -10.63 0.15 7.95
C VAL A 80 -9.79 0.42 9.20
N VAL A 81 -8.54 0.87 9.03
CA VAL A 81 -7.63 1.22 10.15
C VAL A 81 -8.23 2.29 11.04
N LEU A 82 -8.81 3.34 10.44
CA LEU A 82 -9.47 4.41 11.19
C LEU A 82 -10.66 3.87 12.00
N LYS A 83 -11.51 3.04 11.38
CA LYS A 83 -12.67 2.47 12.06
C LYS A 83 -12.27 1.58 13.24
N SER A 84 -11.25 0.73 13.04
CA SER A 84 -10.73 -0.17 14.08
C SER A 84 -10.17 0.62 15.28
N ASN A 85 -9.29 1.60 15.02
CA ASN A 85 -8.57 2.29 16.09
C ASN A 85 -9.43 3.24 16.93
N PHE A 86 -10.49 3.81 16.37
CA PHE A 86 -11.29 4.77 17.13
C PHE A 86 -12.35 4.10 18.02
N LYS A 87 -12.64 2.78 17.92
CA LYS A 87 -13.81 2.15 18.57
C LYS A 87 -15.09 2.98 18.41
N MET A 88 -15.17 3.78 17.35
CA MET A 88 -16.17 4.82 17.20
C MET A 88 -17.18 4.36 16.15
N ASN A 89 -18.45 4.28 16.54
CA ASN A 89 -19.61 4.35 15.63
C ASN A 89 -19.75 5.77 15.05
N VAL A 90 -18.63 6.41 14.68
CA VAL A 90 -18.64 7.76 14.13
C VAL A 90 -18.91 7.66 12.64
N PRO A 91 -19.97 8.32 12.14
CA PRO A 91 -20.31 8.30 10.73
C PRO A 91 -19.16 8.87 9.89
N TYR A 92 -18.90 8.30 8.72
CA TYR A 92 -17.80 8.66 7.81
C TYR A 92 -17.63 10.18 7.61
N LYS A 93 -18.74 10.92 7.55
CA LYS A 93 -18.73 12.38 7.40
C LYS A 93 -17.96 13.11 8.52
N LYS A 94 -18.05 12.65 9.76
CA LYS A 94 -17.30 13.22 10.89
C LYS A 94 -15.82 12.83 10.81
N LEU A 95 -15.51 11.61 10.38
CA LEU A 95 -14.14 11.15 10.16
C LEU A 95 -13.43 11.97 9.07
N PHE A 96 -14.08 12.20 7.93
CA PHE A 96 -13.53 13.08 6.88
C PHE A 96 -13.39 14.53 7.37
N LYS A 97 -14.33 15.03 8.19
CA LYS A 97 -14.22 16.37 8.78
C LYS A 97 -13.01 16.50 9.71
N LEU A 98 -12.67 15.44 10.46
CA LEU A 98 -11.47 15.35 11.30
C LEU A 98 -10.17 15.33 10.49
N ILE A 99 -10.17 14.69 9.33
CA ILE A 99 -8.98 14.58 8.47
C ILE A 99 -8.75 15.87 7.68
N SER A 100 -9.81 16.46 7.13
CA SER A 100 -9.71 17.47 6.08
C SER A 100 -9.88 18.92 6.54
N ASP A 101 -9.90 19.20 7.85
CA ASP A 101 -9.97 20.56 8.43
C ASP A 101 -10.90 21.52 7.65
N LYS A 102 -12.16 21.08 7.46
CA LYS A 102 -13.26 21.76 6.74
C LYS A 102 -13.39 21.48 5.23
N GLU A 103 -12.45 20.81 4.57
CA GLU A 103 -12.62 20.46 3.15
C GLU A 103 -13.75 19.44 2.94
N LYS A 104 -14.38 19.49 1.75
CA LYS A 104 -15.42 18.53 1.37
C LYS A 104 -14.76 17.16 1.07
N PRO A 105 -15.43 16.01 1.33
CA PRO A 105 -14.86 14.68 1.06
C PRO A 105 -14.39 14.49 -0.38
N ILE A 106 -15.09 15.08 -1.35
CA ILE A 106 -14.70 15.05 -2.77
C ILE A 106 -13.35 15.76 -2.97
N THR A 107 -13.16 16.92 -2.34
CA THR A 107 -11.90 17.67 -2.41
C THR A 107 -10.75 16.84 -1.84
N PHE A 108 -10.97 16.14 -0.72
CA PHE A 108 -9.99 15.22 -0.15
C PHE A 108 -9.64 14.07 -1.11
N ILE A 109 -10.66 13.45 -1.73
CA ILE A 109 -10.46 12.36 -2.70
C ILE A 109 -9.67 12.86 -3.91
N VAL A 110 -10.09 13.97 -4.51
CA VAL A 110 -9.43 14.58 -5.67
C VAL A 110 -7.99 14.97 -5.32
N LYS A 111 -7.78 15.59 -4.16
CA LYS A 111 -6.45 15.99 -3.69
C LYS A 111 -5.55 14.77 -3.47
N THR A 112 -6.05 13.72 -2.83
CA THR A 112 -5.27 12.49 -2.60
C THR A 112 -5.03 11.68 -3.88
N LEU A 113 -5.98 11.65 -4.81
CA LEU A 113 -5.86 10.94 -6.08
C LEU A 113 -4.91 11.65 -7.04
N ILE A 114 -5.12 12.96 -7.27
CA ILE A 114 -4.35 13.77 -8.22
C ILE A 114 -3.01 14.21 -7.62
N PHE A 115 -3.01 14.60 -6.35
CA PHE A 115 -1.85 15.13 -5.62
C PHE A 115 -1.53 14.29 -4.37
N PRO A 116 -1.13 13.02 -4.49
CA PRO A 116 -0.79 12.16 -3.36
C PRO A 116 0.37 12.68 -2.48
N PHE A 117 0.95 13.85 -2.76
CA PHE A 117 2.04 14.43 -1.97
C PHE A 117 1.52 15.16 -0.73
N TYR A 118 1.34 14.39 0.32
CA TYR A 118 1.57 14.87 1.68
C TYR A 118 2.84 14.16 2.19
N ASP A 119 4.03 14.67 1.85
CA ASP A 119 5.26 14.15 2.47
C ASP A 119 5.62 15.03 3.67
N LYS A 120 5.46 14.48 4.87
CA LYS A 120 5.80 15.19 6.11
C LYS A 120 7.30 15.44 6.22
N GLU A 121 8.15 14.63 5.55
CA GLU A 121 9.59 14.91 5.43
C GLU A 121 9.86 16.13 4.53
N THR A 122 8.95 16.50 3.62
CA THR A 122 9.02 17.77 2.87
C THR A 122 8.66 18.99 3.69
N GLU A 123 7.69 18.92 4.60
CA GLU A 123 7.36 20.04 5.49
C GLU A 123 8.45 20.29 6.56
N LEU A 124 9.11 19.24 7.06
CA LEU A 124 10.09 19.36 8.15
C LEU A 124 11.48 19.86 7.70
N LYS A 125 11.77 19.79 6.41
CA LYS A 125 13.01 20.33 5.84
C LYS A 125 12.61 21.32 4.75
N ASN A 126 12.76 22.62 5.04
CA ASN A 126 12.62 23.74 4.09
C ASN A 126 13.51 23.60 2.82
N ASP A 127 14.26 22.52 2.71
CA ASP A 127 15.07 22.18 1.56
C ASP A 127 14.20 21.60 0.42
N THR A 128 13.67 22.48 -0.43
CA THR A 128 12.86 22.14 -1.61
C THR A 128 13.72 21.99 -2.87
N THR A 129 14.86 21.30 -2.78
CA THR A 129 15.67 21.01 -3.97
C THR A 129 14.82 20.35 -5.07
N LEU A 130 15.00 20.83 -6.31
CA LEU A 130 14.34 20.31 -7.51
C LEU A 130 14.46 18.78 -7.62
N ILE A 131 15.62 18.24 -7.21
CA ILE A 131 15.93 16.81 -7.16
C ILE A 131 14.94 16.02 -6.29
N ARG A 132 14.53 16.58 -5.15
CA ARG A 132 13.56 15.89 -4.27
C ARG A 132 12.18 15.84 -4.92
N ARG A 133 11.77 16.92 -5.58
CA ARG A 133 10.50 16.99 -6.31
C ARG A 133 10.50 16.01 -7.49
N THR A 134 11.56 15.99 -8.29
CA THR A 134 11.67 15.06 -9.44
C THR A 134 11.68 13.62 -8.97
N LYS A 135 12.47 13.28 -7.94
CA LYS A 135 12.48 11.93 -7.34
C LYS A 135 11.09 11.50 -6.87
N ALA A 136 10.35 12.40 -6.22
CA ALA A 136 9.00 12.14 -5.76
C ALA A 136 8.05 11.85 -6.94
N TRP A 137 8.09 12.67 -7.98
CA TRP A 137 7.32 12.45 -9.23
C TRP A 137 7.66 11.14 -9.91
N VAL A 138 8.94 10.78 -9.99
CA VAL A 138 9.40 9.51 -10.57
C VAL A 138 8.84 8.33 -9.79
N TYR A 139 8.91 8.35 -8.45
CA TYR A 139 8.31 7.27 -7.65
C TYR A 139 6.80 7.16 -7.84
N LYS A 140 6.09 8.28 -7.99
CA LYS A 140 4.64 8.26 -8.27
C LYS A 140 4.33 7.65 -9.63
N LEU A 141 5.15 7.98 -10.63
CA LEU A 141 4.94 7.50 -11.99
C LEU A 141 5.26 6.01 -12.14
N ILE A 142 6.26 5.52 -11.40
CA ILE A 142 6.72 4.13 -11.52
C ILE A 142 6.02 3.19 -10.52
N SER A 143 5.66 3.68 -9.32
CA SER A 143 5.08 2.86 -8.25
C SER A 143 3.87 3.56 -7.59
N PRO A 144 2.68 3.46 -8.22
CA PRO A 144 1.44 3.97 -7.63
C PRO A 144 1.13 3.39 -6.25
N ASP A 145 1.38 2.09 -6.03
CA ASP A 145 1.12 1.41 -4.74
C ASP A 145 1.96 2.03 -3.63
N TYR A 146 3.29 2.13 -3.83
CA TYR A 146 4.17 2.77 -2.85
C TYR A 146 3.76 4.23 -2.59
N SER A 147 3.39 4.97 -3.64
CA SER A 147 2.97 6.37 -3.55
C SER A 147 1.75 6.50 -2.64
N TYR A 148 0.65 5.80 -2.96
CA TYR A 148 -0.59 5.89 -2.20
C TYR A 148 -0.46 5.29 -0.80
N ALA A 149 0.24 4.17 -0.63
CA ALA A 149 0.56 3.63 0.68
C ALA A 149 1.27 4.67 1.55
N ASN A 150 2.27 5.37 1.00
CA ASN A 150 2.99 6.41 1.73
C ASN A 150 2.09 7.61 2.08
N THR A 151 1.25 8.07 1.15
CA THR A 151 0.29 9.14 1.39
C THR A 151 -0.62 8.83 2.57
N PHE A 152 -1.27 7.67 2.57
CA PHE A 152 -2.18 7.28 3.65
C PHE A 152 -1.44 7.03 4.97
N LYS A 153 -0.20 6.48 4.94
CA LYS A 153 0.66 6.40 6.12
C LYS A 153 0.96 7.77 6.73
N VAL A 154 1.24 8.79 5.92
CA VAL A 154 1.49 10.15 6.41
C VAL A 154 0.23 10.77 7.01
N ILE A 155 -0.93 10.58 6.37
CA ILE A 155 -2.21 11.06 6.90
C ILE A 155 -2.51 10.40 8.27
N LEU A 156 -2.28 9.09 8.41
CA LEU A 156 -2.43 8.38 9.69
C LEU A 156 -1.44 8.86 10.77
N TRP A 157 -0.32 9.45 10.38
CA TRP A 157 0.68 10.04 11.27
C TRP A 157 0.36 11.49 11.68
N ASN A 158 -0.76 12.04 11.23
CA ASN A 158 -1.20 13.38 11.61
C ASN A 158 -1.63 13.43 13.09
N ASN A 159 -1.21 14.47 13.80
CA ASN A 159 -1.52 14.65 15.21
C ASN A 159 -3.03 14.86 15.45
N LYS A 160 -3.75 15.38 14.44
CA LYS A 160 -5.19 15.63 14.49
C LYS A 160 -6.02 14.35 14.71
N LEU A 161 -5.46 13.19 14.37
CA LEU A 161 -6.12 11.91 14.56
C LEU A 161 -5.87 11.32 15.95
N ASN A 162 -4.98 11.89 16.78
CA ASN A 162 -4.71 11.29 18.09
C ASN A 162 -5.76 11.70 19.11
N TYR A 163 -6.07 10.76 19.98
CA TYR A 163 -6.60 11.11 21.28
C TYR A 163 -5.53 11.93 22.02
N ARG A 164 -5.88 13.12 22.49
CA ARG A 164 -5.00 13.93 23.34
C ARG A 164 -4.84 13.23 24.68
N CYS A 165 -3.61 13.15 25.18
CA CYS A 165 -3.37 12.62 26.51
C CYS A 165 -4.14 13.48 27.53
N PRO A 166 -4.93 12.89 28.45
CA PRO A 166 -5.66 13.68 29.45
C PRO A 166 -4.74 14.55 30.33
N GLN A 167 -3.45 14.21 30.44
CA GLN A 167 -2.45 15.04 31.12
C GLN A 167 -2.24 16.41 30.47
N GLN A 168 -2.46 16.57 29.16
CA GLN A 168 -2.42 17.88 28.50
C GLN A 168 -3.50 18.81 29.05
N ASP A 169 -4.65 18.26 29.44
CA ASP A 169 -5.76 19.00 30.02
C ASP A 169 -5.66 19.10 31.56
N GLY A 170 -4.48 18.84 32.14
CA GLY A 170 -4.25 18.82 33.59
C GLY A 170 -4.89 17.63 34.32
N LYS A 171 -5.51 16.67 33.60
CA LYS A 171 -6.14 15.49 34.21
C LYS A 171 -5.10 14.42 34.49
N LYS A 172 -5.22 13.75 35.63
CA LYS A 172 -4.35 12.61 35.98
C LYS A 172 -4.57 11.48 34.98
N HIS A 173 -3.57 11.20 34.14
CA HIS A 173 -3.49 9.99 33.32
C HIS A 173 -2.33 9.13 33.82
N ASN A 174 -2.67 8.12 34.63
CA ASN A 174 -1.70 7.16 35.12
C ASN A 174 -1.87 5.86 34.33
N LYS A 175 -0.75 5.32 33.88
CA LYS A 175 -0.66 4.01 33.27
C LYS A 175 -0.38 2.98 34.35
N VAL A 176 -1.02 1.83 34.28
CA VAL A 176 -0.69 0.69 35.15
C VAL A 176 0.33 -0.18 34.41
N ILE A 177 1.55 -0.27 34.92
CA ILE A 177 2.63 -1.12 34.40
C ILE A 177 3.02 -2.06 35.52
N ASN A 178 2.88 -3.38 35.33
CA ASN A 178 3.17 -4.39 36.36
C ASN A 178 2.50 -4.08 37.72
N GLY A 179 1.25 -3.65 37.69
CA GLY A 179 0.48 -3.24 38.89
C GLY A 179 0.83 -1.86 39.46
N LYS A 180 1.90 -1.21 39.02
CA LYS A 180 2.31 0.14 39.47
C LYS A 180 1.68 1.23 38.61
N LYS A 181 1.12 2.26 39.26
CA LYS A 181 0.57 3.45 38.58
C LYS A 181 1.70 4.44 38.29
N GLU A 182 2.13 4.52 37.05
CA GLU A 182 3.14 5.46 36.59
C GLU A 182 2.50 6.59 35.77
N LYS A 183 3.01 7.82 35.90
CA LYS A 183 2.57 8.93 35.05
C LYS A 183 3.02 8.66 33.61
N CYS A 184 2.17 8.93 32.62
CA CYS A 184 2.58 8.79 31.23
C CYS A 184 3.77 9.74 30.95
N PRO A 185 4.92 9.23 30.47
CA PRO A 185 6.08 10.07 30.26
C PRO A 185 5.85 10.99 29.06
N GLN A 186 6.41 12.19 29.17
CA GLN A 186 6.41 13.19 28.14
C GLN A 186 7.66 13.01 27.25
N LEU A 187 7.45 12.84 25.94
CA LEU A 187 8.54 12.63 24.98
C LEU A 187 9.12 13.96 24.51
N THR A 188 8.25 14.93 24.23
CA THR A 188 8.58 16.31 23.84
C THR A 188 7.58 17.27 24.47
N ASP A 189 7.83 18.58 24.37
CA ASP A 189 7.05 19.66 25.01
C ASP A 189 5.53 19.54 24.83
N ASN A 190 5.05 18.84 23.79
CA ASN A 190 3.63 18.65 23.51
C ASN A 190 3.23 17.21 23.13
N ILE A 191 4.09 16.21 23.30
CA ILE A 191 3.78 14.83 22.88
C ILE A 191 4.05 13.87 24.03
N TYR A 192 2.99 13.17 24.44
CA TYR A 192 3.05 12.09 25.43
C TYR A 192 3.28 10.75 24.75
N GLU A 193 3.91 9.82 25.47
CA GLU A 193 4.20 8.48 24.97
C GLU A 193 2.95 7.71 24.50
N CYS A 194 1.81 7.87 25.17
CA CYS A 194 0.54 7.26 24.75
C CYS A 194 0.07 7.72 23.37
N GLU A 195 0.14 9.02 23.08
CA GLU A 195 -0.23 9.56 21.77
C GLU A 195 0.70 9.03 20.67
N PHE A 196 1.99 8.95 20.99
CA PHE A 196 3.00 8.45 20.09
C PHE A 196 2.80 6.95 19.79
N GLN A 197 2.47 6.15 20.80
CA GLN A 197 2.15 4.73 20.63
C GLN A 197 0.91 4.53 19.75
N HIS A 198 -0.16 5.31 19.94
CA HIS A 198 -1.34 5.24 19.08
C HIS A 198 -1.01 5.51 17.60
N LYS A 199 -0.09 6.45 17.29
CA LYS A 199 0.39 6.65 15.92
C LYS A 199 1.09 5.41 15.36
N ARG A 200 1.95 4.77 16.19
CA ARG A 200 2.70 3.56 15.80
C ARG A 200 1.77 2.39 15.53
N ASN A 201 0.76 2.19 16.37
CA ASN A 201 -0.23 1.12 16.22
C ASN A 201 -1.06 1.30 14.95
N ARG A 202 -1.61 2.49 14.69
CA ARG A 202 -2.31 2.76 13.41
C ARG A 202 -1.46 2.48 12.18
N ARG A 203 -0.17 2.85 12.24
CA ARG A 203 0.75 2.61 11.13
C ARG A 203 1.07 1.11 10.99
N LYS A 204 1.24 0.38 12.10
CA LYS A 204 1.37 -1.09 12.12
C LYS A 204 0.14 -1.71 11.43
N ASP A 205 -1.05 -1.37 11.89
CA ASP A 205 -2.31 -1.94 11.37
C ASP A 205 -2.47 -1.65 9.88
N PHE A 206 -2.17 -0.42 9.45
CA PHE A 206 -2.20 -0.07 8.03
C PHE A 206 -1.27 -0.92 7.20
N VAL A 207 -0.03 -1.14 7.65
CA VAL A 207 0.92 -1.97 6.90
C VAL A 207 0.44 -3.42 6.83
N VAL A 208 -0.05 -3.98 7.94
CA VAL A 208 -0.55 -5.36 8.00
C VAL A 208 -1.78 -5.54 7.10
N TYR A 209 -2.78 -4.67 7.24
CA TYR A 209 -4.01 -4.75 6.45
C TYR A 209 -3.78 -4.45 4.98
N SER A 210 -2.86 -3.54 4.64
CA SER A 210 -2.51 -3.27 3.24
C SER A 210 -1.89 -4.49 2.57
N ASN A 211 -1.06 -5.23 3.29
CA ASN A 211 -0.43 -6.42 2.78
C ASN A 211 -1.44 -7.55 2.53
N TRP A 212 -2.35 -7.77 3.48
CA TRP A 212 -3.46 -8.70 3.30
C TRP A 212 -4.39 -8.31 2.16
N ALA A 213 -4.72 -7.02 2.03
CA ALA A 213 -5.54 -6.52 0.93
C ALA A 213 -4.89 -6.81 -0.43
N ASN A 214 -3.57 -6.65 -0.55
CA ASN A 214 -2.84 -7.00 -1.77
C ASN A 214 -2.89 -8.50 -2.07
N ILE A 215 -2.67 -9.38 -1.09
CA ILE A 215 -2.80 -10.83 -1.31
C ILE A 215 -4.20 -11.19 -1.82
N MET A 216 -5.24 -10.73 -1.12
CA MET A 216 -6.63 -11.01 -1.51
C MET A 216 -6.93 -10.49 -2.91
N PHE A 217 -6.38 -9.32 -3.24
CA PHE A 217 -6.51 -8.71 -4.56
C PHE A 217 -5.78 -9.52 -5.65
N VAL A 218 -4.57 -10.00 -5.39
CA VAL A 218 -3.82 -10.85 -6.33
C VAL A 218 -4.52 -12.19 -6.56
N CYS A 219 -5.06 -12.81 -5.50
CA CYS A 219 -5.87 -14.02 -5.64
C CYS A 219 -7.11 -13.78 -6.53
N LEU A 220 -7.79 -12.64 -6.33
CA LEU A 220 -8.91 -12.25 -7.18
C LEU A 220 -8.48 -12.03 -8.64
N LEU A 221 -7.33 -11.38 -8.86
CA LEU A 221 -6.78 -11.17 -10.20
C LEU A 221 -6.40 -12.47 -10.90
N ALA A 222 -5.87 -13.45 -10.17
CA ALA A 222 -5.58 -14.78 -10.72
C ALA A 222 -6.86 -15.43 -11.28
N VAL A 223 -7.95 -15.41 -10.50
CA VAL A 223 -9.26 -15.93 -10.96
C VAL A 223 -9.74 -15.17 -12.20
N ILE A 224 -9.68 -13.84 -12.18
CA ILE A 224 -10.08 -13.03 -13.34
C ILE A 224 -9.22 -13.35 -14.56
N ALA A 225 -7.91 -13.47 -14.41
CA ALA A 225 -6.99 -13.74 -15.51
C ALA A 225 -7.22 -15.10 -16.17
N VAL A 226 -7.57 -16.13 -15.39
CA VAL A 226 -7.95 -17.46 -15.91
C VAL A 226 -9.24 -17.38 -16.72
N THR A 227 -10.22 -16.60 -16.26
CA THR A 227 -11.52 -16.49 -16.95
C THR A 227 -11.53 -15.50 -18.12
N TRP A 228 -10.70 -14.47 -18.08
CA TRP A 228 -10.75 -13.36 -19.02
C TRP A 228 -9.35 -12.88 -19.41
N THR A 229 -8.86 -13.38 -20.54
CA THR A 229 -7.59 -12.94 -21.13
C THR A 229 -7.79 -11.61 -21.83
N ASN A 230 -7.16 -10.55 -21.30
CA ASN A 230 -7.25 -9.21 -21.86
C ASN A 230 -5.87 -8.52 -21.79
N PRO A 231 -5.38 -7.92 -22.89
CA PRO A 231 -4.07 -7.28 -22.90
C PRO A 231 -3.98 -6.10 -21.91
N VAL A 232 -5.11 -5.46 -21.56
CA VAL A 232 -5.15 -4.42 -20.51
C VAL A 232 -4.91 -5.02 -19.13
N ILE A 233 -5.46 -6.20 -18.84
CA ILE A 233 -5.22 -6.91 -17.57
C ILE A 233 -3.76 -7.33 -17.49
N TYR A 234 -3.19 -7.79 -18.61
CA TYR A 234 -1.78 -8.15 -18.70
C TYR A 234 -0.84 -6.95 -18.43
N THR A 235 -1.05 -5.82 -19.11
CA THR A 235 -0.23 -4.61 -18.87
C THR A 235 -0.41 -4.08 -17.45
N PHE A 236 -1.64 -4.09 -16.93
CA PHE A 236 -1.93 -3.76 -15.54
C PHE A 236 -1.14 -4.65 -14.56
N LEU A 237 -1.12 -5.97 -14.76
CA LEU A 237 -0.39 -6.91 -13.90
C LEU A 237 1.11 -6.67 -13.90
N ILE A 238 1.72 -6.40 -15.07
CA ILE A 238 3.15 -6.04 -15.14
C ILE A 238 3.42 -4.77 -14.33
N LEU A 239 2.64 -3.72 -14.57
CA LEU A 239 2.83 -2.42 -13.91
C LEU A 239 2.61 -2.51 -12.40
N HIS A 240 1.58 -3.24 -11.97
CA HIS A 240 1.33 -3.52 -10.56
C HIS A 240 2.46 -4.34 -9.93
N THR A 241 3.00 -5.34 -10.63
CA THR A 241 4.14 -6.14 -10.16
C THR A 241 5.38 -5.29 -9.97
N VAL A 242 5.73 -4.44 -10.95
CA VAL A 242 6.86 -3.49 -10.83
C VAL A 242 6.66 -2.52 -9.66
N SER A 243 5.46 -1.95 -9.55
CA SER A 243 5.07 -1.07 -8.45
C SER A 243 5.26 -1.75 -7.09
N ARG A 244 4.85 -3.02 -6.99
CA ARG A 244 4.94 -3.83 -5.78
C ARG A 244 6.38 -4.23 -5.42
N ILE A 245 7.19 -4.62 -6.39
CA ILE A 245 8.62 -4.91 -6.21
C ILE A 245 9.33 -3.69 -5.62
N LEU A 246 9.07 -2.50 -6.16
CA LEU A 246 9.64 -1.26 -5.65
C LEU A 246 9.15 -0.94 -4.24
N GLU A 247 7.87 -1.17 -3.92
CA GLU A 247 7.36 -1.00 -2.56
C GLU A 247 8.08 -1.94 -1.58
N ILE A 248 8.20 -3.22 -1.92
CA ILE A 248 8.88 -4.24 -1.11
C ILE A 248 10.34 -3.84 -0.88
N ILE A 249 11.12 -3.61 -1.94
CA ILE A 249 12.53 -3.24 -1.84
C ILE A 249 12.71 -1.99 -0.99
N THR A 250 11.92 -0.94 -1.24
CA THR A 250 12.06 0.32 -0.51
C THR A 250 11.61 0.21 0.95
N ALA A 251 10.58 -0.58 1.25
CA ALA A 251 10.12 -0.82 2.61
C ALA A 251 11.16 -1.59 3.41
N PHE A 252 11.70 -2.69 2.86
CA PHE A 252 12.71 -3.49 3.55
C PHE A 252 14.07 -2.79 3.62
N TYR A 253 14.51 -2.09 2.58
CA TYR A 253 15.73 -1.27 2.64
C TYR A 253 15.64 -0.24 3.78
N LYS A 254 14.49 0.41 3.94
CA LYS A 254 14.25 1.35 5.05
C LYS A 254 14.20 0.69 6.42
N ASP A 255 13.88 -0.60 6.51
CA ASP A 255 13.78 -1.33 7.78
C ASP A 255 15.12 -1.96 8.19
N VAL A 256 15.86 -2.54 7.24
CA VAL A 256 17.12 -3.26 7.49
C VAL A 256 18.35 -2.34 7.38
N VAL A 257 18.47 -1.57 6.30
CA VAL A 257 19.70 -0.81 6.01
C VAL A 257 19.68 0.56 6.71
N ARG A 258 18.53 1.24 6.69
CA ARG A 258 18.42 2.59 7.26
C ARG A 258 18.20 2.51 8.78
N ALA A 259 19.26 2.22 9.53
CA ALA A 259 19.25 2.31 10.99
C ALA A 259 18.83 3.72 11.42
N LYS A 260 17.70 3.85 12.10
CA LYS A 260 17.26 5.12 12.67
C LYS A 260 17.80 5.22 14.10
N MET A 261 18.54 6.29 14.37
CA MET A 261 18.97 6.65 15.72
C MET A 261 17.86 7.41 16.44
N TYR A 262 17.72 7.18 17.75
CA TYR A 262 16.84 7.98 18.59
C TYR A 262 17.46 9.38 18.76
N ALA A 263 16.77 10.43 18.32
CA ALA A 263 17.31 11.81 18.33
C ALA A 263 17.74 12.29 19.73
N LYS A 264 17.16 11.74 20.80
CA LYS A 264 17.44 12.16 22.18
C LYS A 264 18.54 11.36 22.88
N ASN A 265 18.70 10.08 22.54
CA ASN A 265 19.58 9.16 23.29
C ASN A 265 20.68 8.56 22.42
N LEU A 266 20.74 8.88 21.12
CA LEU A 266 21.65 8.29 20.12
C LEU A 266 21.63 6.75 20.04
N ASN A 267 20.77 6.08 20.82
CA ASN A 267 20.57 4.65 20.77
C ASN A 267 20.13 4.25 19.37
N ILE A 268 20.91 3.35 18.78
CA ILE A 268 20.65 2.69 17.50
C ILE A 268 19.43 1.78 17.69
N GLY A 269 18.48 1.82 16.75
CA GLY A 269 17.33 0.90 16.74
C GLY A 269 15.95 1.53 16.92
N TYR A 270 15.79 2.83 16.66
CA TYR A 270 14.47 3.46 16.72
C TYR A 270 13.53 2.92 15.63
N LYS A 271 12.48 2.22 16.05
CA LYS A 271 11.49 1.61 15.14
C LYS A 271 10.34 2.59 14.86
N SER A 272 10.12 2.92 13.59
CA SER A 272 9.03 3.84 13.19
C SER A 272 7.62 3.24 13.27
N SER A 273 7.51 1.93 13.49
CA SER A 273 6.27 1.19 13.76
C SER A 273 6.46 0.29 14.99
N SER A 274 5.36 -0.20 15.57
CA SER A 274 5.37 -1.22 16.63
C SER A 274 5.41 -2.65 16.07
N LEU A 275 5.82 -2.84 14.81
CA LEU A 275 5.94 -4.16 14.18
C LEU A 275 7.04 -5.00 14.88
N LYS A 276 6.60 -6.09 15.49
CA LYS A 276 7.43 -7.13 16.13
C LYS A 276 8.07 -8.04 15.10
N ARG A 277 9.06 -8.83 15.54
CA ARG A 277 9.81 -9.75 14.66
C ARG A 277 8.88 -10.72 13.93
N GLY A 278 7.96 -11.36 14.65
CA GLY A 278 6.97 -12.27 14.06
C GLY A 278 6.12 -11.62 12.97
N ASN A 279 5.62 -10.41 13.20
CA ASN A 279 4.80 -9.69 12.21
C ASN A 279 5.60 -9.30 10.97
N ARG A 280 6.90 -9.02 11.10
CA ARG A 280 7.76 -8.71 9.93
C ARG A 280 8.03 -9.94 9.09
N ILE A 281 8.30 -11.08 9.74
CA ILE A 281 8.47 -12.37 9.05
C ILE A 281 7.18 -12.75 8.34
N SER A 282 6.03 -12.63 9.02
CA SER A 282 4.72 -12.85 8.42
C SER A 282 4.48 -11.91 7.22
N LEU A 283 4.82 -10.62 7.34
CA LEU A 283 4.71 -9.65 6.22
C LEU A 283 5.55 -10.08 5.01
N ALA A 284 6.78 -10.56 5.25
CA ALA A 284 7.68 -11.01 4.20
C ALA A 284 7.15 -12.30 3.53
N LEU A 285 6.69 -13.28 4.32
CA LEU A 285 6.11 -14.53 3.81
C LEU A 285 4.86 -14.26 2.96
N HIS A 286 3.99 -13.38 3.44
CA HIS A 286 2.82 -12.92 2.69
C HIS A 286 3.19 -12.22 1.38
N SER A 287 4.20 -11.35 1.40
CA SER A 287 4.71 -10.68 0.20
C SER A 287 5.35 -11.69 -0.77
N TYR A 288 5.97 -12.76 -0.25
CA TYR A 288 6.53 -13.84 -1.06
C TYR A 288 5.43 -14.63 -1.78
N LEU A 289 4.36 -15.03 -1.06
CA LEU A 289 3.19 -15.68 -1.67
C LEU A 289 2.52 -14.79 -2.73
N GLU A 290 2.36 -13.49 -2.42
CA GLU A 290 1.84 -12.50 -3.36
C GLU A 290 2.67 -12.45 -4.66
N VAL A 291 3.99 -12.37 -4.56
CA VAL A 291 4.91 -12.35 -5.70
C VAL A 291 4.79 -13.63 -6.53
N VAL A 292 4.72 -14.81 -5.90
CA VAL A 292 4.53 -16.09 -6.61
C VAL A 292 3.23 -16.09 -7.41
N ILE A 293 2.10 -15.68 -6.81
CA ILE A 293 0.81 -15.68 -7.51
C ILE A 293 0.80 -14.62 -8.63
N LEU A 294 1.42 -13.46 -8.43
CA LEU A 294 1.56 -12.43 -9.46
C LEU A 294 2.34 -12.95 -10.68
N TYR A 295 3.52 -13.53 -10.46
CA TYR A 295 4.33 -14.06 -11.56
C TYR A 295 3.67 -15.25 -12.24
N ALA A 296 3.05 -16.16 -11.51
CA ALA A 296 2.24 -17.24 -12.09
C ALA A 296 1.17 -16.70 -13.05
N THR A 297 0.45 -15.66 -12.62
CA THR A 297 -0.60 -15.02 -13.42
C THR A 297 -0.04 -14.29 -14.64
N ILE A 298 1.11 -13.63 -14.51
CA ILE A 298 1.81 -13.00 -15.64
C ILE A 298 2.29 -14.06 -16.64
N TYR A 299 2.87 -15.17 -16.19
CA TYR A 299 3.33 -16.24 -17.07
C TYR A 299 2.18 -16.95 -17.78
N TYR A 300 1.07 -17.19 -17.09
CA TYR A 300 -0.13 -17.75 -17.71
C TYR A 300 -0.64 -16.86 -18.85
N LEU A 301 -0.78 -15.56 -18.60
CA LEU A 301 -1.22 -14.62 -19.63
C LEU A 301 -0.18 -14.39 -20.73
N SER A 302 1.12 -14.58 -20.45
CA SER A 302 2.18 -14.36 -21.43
C SER A 302 2.19 -15.37 -22.57
N ILE A 303 1.59 -16.57 -22.42
CA ILE A 303 1.37 -17.50 -23.54
C ILE A 303 0.62 -16.77 -24.68
N SER A 304 -0.44 -16.05 -24.32
CA SER A 304 -1.33 -15.37 -25.26
C SER A 304 -0.66 -14.17 -25.95
N PHE A 305 0.39 -13.59 -25.36
CA PHE A 305 0.96 -12.32 -25.82
C PHE A 305 2.44 -12.36 -26.23
N ILE A 306 3.23 -13.33 -25.73
CA ILE A 306 4.70 -13.36 -25.81
C ILE A 306 5.22 -14.72 -26.33
N THR A 307 4.33 -15.59 -26.84
CA THR A 307 4.71 -16.89 -27.41
C THR A 307 5.59 -17.74 -26.50
N LEU A 308 5.27 -17.77 -25.19
CA LEU A 308 5.85 -18.76 -24.29
C LEU A 308 5.34 -20.15 -24.70
N LYS A 309 6.26 -21.04 -25.12
CA LYS A 309 5.96 -22.45 -25.38
C LYS A 309 6.20 -23.30 -24.13
N ILE A 310 5.59 -22.95 -23.01
CA ILE A 310 5.47 -23.88 -21.88
C ILE A 310 4.24 -24.71 -22.18
N GLY A 311 4.41 -25.85 -22.85
CA GLY A 311 3.37 -26.84 -23.19
C GLY A 311 2.08 -26.26 -23.79
N GLU A 312 1.74 -26.60 -25.03
CA GLU A 312 0.54 -26.03 -25.70
C GLU A 312 -0.81 -26.27 -24.97
N ASN A 313 -0.83 -27.07 -23.89
CA ASN A 313 -1.97 -27.32 -23.01
C ASN A 313 -1.66 -27.08 -21.51
N ALA A 314 -0.74 -26.18 -21.17
CA ALA A 314 -0.41 -25.90 -19.77
C ALA A 314 -1.56 -25.15 -19.05
N ASP A 315 -1.99 -25.69 -17.92
CA ASP A 315 -3.01 -25.09 -17.07
C ASP A 315 -2.41 -24.03 -16.14
N TYR A 316 -3.25 -23.19 -15.53
CA TYR A 316 -2.79 -22.18 -14.55
C TYR A 316 -1.95 -22.80 -13.42
N LEU A 317 -2.28 -24.03 -13.02
CA LEU A 317 -1.54 -24.76 -11.98
C LEU A 317 -0.08 -24.99 -12.37
N ASP A 318 0.21 -25.27 -13.64
CA ASP A 318 1.57 -25.47 -14.13
C ASP A 318 2.39 -24.18 -13.99
N PHE A 319 1.79 -23.02 -14.30
CA PHE A 319 2.42 -21.72 -14.12
C PHE A 319 2.62 -21.35 -12.65
N LEU A 320 1.70 -21.76 -11.78
CA LEU A 320 1.84 -21.58 -10.34
C LEU A 320 3.00 -22.41 -9.79
N LEU A 321 3.08 -23.69 -10.15
CA LEU A 321 4.18 -24.58 -9.77
C LEU A 321 5.51 -24.08 -10.34
N TYR A 322 5.51 -23.61 -11.59
CA TYR A 322 6.67 -22.98 -12.20
C TYR A 322 7.13 -21.74 -11.43
N SER A 323 6.20 -20.84 -11.08
CA SER A 323 6.54 -19.65 -10.29
C SER A 323 7.05 -20.02 -8.89
N MET A 324 6.45 -21.01 -8.22
CA MET A 324 6.96 -21.53 -6.95
C MET A 324 8.39 -22.07 -7.09
N ALA A 325 8.67 -22.86 -8.14
CA ALA A 325 9.99 -23.42 -8.39
C ALA A 325 11.05 -22.34 -8.63
N VAL A 326 10.73 -21.33 -9.45
CA VAL A 326 11.61 -20.18 -9.69
C VAL A 326 11.87 -19.41 -8.40
N SER A 327 10.84 -19.14 -7.60
CA SER A 327 10.97 -18.36 -6.37
C SER A 327 11.66 -19.11 -5.23
N ALA A 328 11.57 -20.44 -5.16
CA ALA A 328 12.12 -21.25 -4.07
C ALA A 328 13.51 -21.82 -4.40
N PHE A 329 13.71 -22.29 -5.63
CA PHE A 329 14.90 -23.03 -6.04
C PHE A 329 15.74 -22.29 -7.09
N ASN A 330 15.29 -21.14 -7.58
CA ASN A 330 15.89 -20.44 -8.73
C ASN A 330 16.02 -21.36 -9.96
N TYR A 331 15.13 -22.34 -10.08
CA TYR A 331 15.12 -23.28 -11.19
C TYR A 331 14.26 -22.71 -12.32
N SER A 332 14.87 -22.48 -13.49
CA SER A 332 14.15 -22.14 -14.71
C SER A 332 14.05 -23.34 -15.64
N LEU A 333 12.84 -23.64 -16.08
CA LEU A 333 12.62 -24.46 -17.28
C LEU A 333 12.93 -23.58 -18.49
N ASP A 334 13.51 -24.15 -19.57
CA ASP A 334 13.93 -23.44 -20.79
C ASP A 334 12.88 -22.42 -21.27
N ILE A 335 13.06 -21.16 -20.90
CA ILE A 335 12.13 -20.10 -21.24
C ILE A 335 12.53 -19.59 -22.63
N ASN A 336 11.57 -19.55 -23.55
CA ASN A 336 11.76 -18.95 -24.88
C ASN A 336 12.47 -17.59 -24.81
N ASN A 337 13.27 -17.31 -25.83
CA ASN A 337 14.33 -16.30 -25.85
C ASN A 337 13.90 -14.81 -25.83
N THR A 338 12.64 -14.46 -25.52
CA THR A 338 12.20 -13.05 -25.54
C THR A 338 12.80 -12.26 -24.38
N THR A 339 13.23 -11.03 -24.65
CA THR A 339 13.84 -10.14 -23.65
C THR A 339 12.90 -9.88 -22.46
N LEU A 340 11.60 -9.74 -22.70
CA LEU A 340 10.62 -9.54 -21.64
C LEU A 340 10.54 -10.75 -20.71
N SER A 341 10.56 -11.97 -21.26
CA SER A 341 10.51 -13.18 -20.44
C SER A 341 11.74 -13.31 -19.54
N LYS A 342 12.93 -13.00 -20.08
CA LYS A 342 14.18 -12.92 -19.31
C LYS A 342 14.08 -11.86 -18.19
N LEU A 343 13.53 -10.69 -18.48
CA LEU A 343 13.32 -9.63 -17.48
C LEU A 343 12.34 -10.05 -16.39
N LEU A 344 11.23 -10.71 -16.75
CA LEU A 344 10.26 -11.24 -15.78
C LEU A 344 10.91 -12.29 -14.87
N HIS A 345 11.64 -13.23 -15.45
CA HIS A 345 12.35 -14.25 -14.70
C HIS A 345 13.39 -13.66 -13.74
N VAL A 346 14.28 -12.79 -14.25
CA VAL A 346 15.31 -12.14 -13.42
C VAL A 346 14.68 -11.30 -12.32
N SER A 347 13.61 -10.56 -12.61
CA SER A 347 12.91 -9.75 -11.60
C SER A 347 12.23 -10.62 -10.52
N GLN A 348 11.69 -11.79 -10.88
CA GLN A 348 11.15 -12.74 -9.91
C GLN A 348 12.22 -13.31 -8.99
N VAL A 349 13.32 -13.80 -9.56
CA VAL A 349 14.47 -14.33 -8.80
C VAL A 349 15.05 -13.26 -7.88
N PHE A 350 15.26 -12.05 -8.41
CA PHE A 350 15.77 -10.92 -7.64
C PHE A 350 14.86 -10.57 -6.47
N THR A 351 13.55 -10.45 -6.71
CA THR A 351 12.57 -10.10 -5.66
C THR A 351 12.44 -11.20 -4.61
N SER A 352 12.42 -12.46 -5.03
CA SER A 352 12.32 -13.62 -4.14
C SER A 352 13.56 -13.73 -3.24
N THR A 353 14.75 -13.61 -3.84
CA THR A 353 16.02 -13.58 -3.10
C THR A 353 16.08 -12.41 -2.12
N THR A 354 15.66 -11.22 -2.55
CA THR A 354 15.59 -10.01 -1.71
C THR A 354 14.70 -10.24 -0.48
N LEU A 355 13.52 -10.83 -0.66
CA LEU A 355 12.60 -11.16 0.43
C LEU A 355 13.20 -12.18 1.41
N VAL A 356 13.85 -13.24 0.91
CA VAL A 356 14.48 -14.26 1.75
C VAL A 356 15.65 -13.69 2.55
N VAL A 357 16.59 -13.00 1.88
CA VAL A 357 17.76 -12.39 2.53
C VAL A 357 17.31 -11.38 3.60
N LEU A 358 16.32 -10.54 3.30
CA LEU A 358 15.83 -9.55 4.25
C LEU A 358 15.05 -10.18 5.40
N SER A 359 14.36 -11.30 5.18
CA SER A 359 13.71 -12.07 6.24
C SER A 359 14.75 -12.66 7.20
N ILE A 360 15.83 -13.24 6.68
CA ILE A 360 16.96 -13.77 7.46
C ILE A 360 17.66 -12.64 8.21
N ALA A 361 17.96 -11.52 7.55
CA ALA A 361 18.58 -10.36 8.19
C ALA A 361 17.70 -9.79 9.31
N THR A 362 16.39 -9.73 9.10
CA THR A 362 15.42 -9.30 10.11
C THR A 362 15.36 -10.30 11.27
N TYR A 363 15.49 -11.59 10.98
CA TYR A 363 15.54 -12.65 11.98
C TYR A 363 16.80 -12.55 12.85
N ILE A 364 17.98 -12.35 12.26
CA ILE A 364 19.26 -12.32 12.98
C ILE A 364 19.49 -10.97 13.68
N GLY A 365 19.22 -9.85 12.99
CA GLY A 365 19.69 -8.53 13.40
C GLY A 365 18.85 -7.81 14.46
N LEU A 366 17.64 -8.29 14.76
CA LEU A 366 16.71 -7.58 15.64
C LEU A 366 16.56 -8.30 16.99
N ARG A 367 17.14 -7.71 18.04
CA ARG A 367 16.70 -7.96 19.42
C ARG A 367 15.24 -7.53 19.53
N ASP A 368 14.36 -8.46 19.93
CA ASP A 368 12.92 -8.19 20.07
C ASP A 368 12.59 -7.79 21.51
N ASP A 369 13.31 -6.76 21.99
CA ASP A 369 13.09 -6.24 23.34
C ASP A 369 11.69 -5.59 23.38
N MET A 370 10.83 -6.12 24.25
CA MET A 370 9.51 -5.57 24.51
C MET A 370 9.63 -4.47 25.56
N THR A 371 9.10 -3.29 25.25
CA THR A 371 8.89 -2.28 26.29
C THR A 371 7.90 -2.84 27.32
N ASP A 372 7.95 -2.39 28.57
CA ASP A 372 6.99 -2.86 29.58
C ASP A 372 5.55 -2.53 29.20
N ARG A 373 5.35 -1.53 28.33
CA ARG A 373 4.07 -1.28 27.69
C ARG A 373 3.63 -2.42 26.76
N ASP A 374 4.52 -2.84 25.88
CA ASP A 374 4.20 -3.89 24.90
C ASP A 374 3.86 -5.19 25.62
N LYS A 375 4.52 -5.48 26.75
CA LYS A 375 4.19 -6.62 27.62
C LYS A 375 2.76 -6.53 28.16
N VAL A 376 2.36 -5.37 28.68
CA VAL A 376 0.98 -5.16 29.18
C VAL A 376 -0.08 -5.27 28.08
N GLU A 377 0.21 -4.75 26.88
CA GLU A 377 -0.71 -4.87 25.74
C GLU A 377 -0.76 -6.32 25.21
N TRP A 378 0.35 -7.07 25.30
CA TRP A 378 0.43 -8.50 25.02
C TRP A 378 -0.45 -9.33 25.96
N ASP A 379 -0.33 -9.10 27.28
CA ASP A 379 -1.11 -9.82 28.30
C ASP A 379 -2.63 -9.63 28.14
N LYS A 380 -3.05 -8.53 27.49
CA LYS A 380 -4.45 -8.22 27.23
C LYS A 380 -5.00 -8.79 25.92
N ASN A 381 -4.18 -9.51 25.15
CA ASN A 381 -4.50 -9.91 23.77
C ASN A 381 -4.88 -8.72 22.86
N GLU A 382 -4.50 -7.49 23.21
CA GLU A 382 -4.71 -6.30 22.36
C GLU A 382 -3.61 -6.19 21.28
N PHE A 383 -2.65 -7.13 21.27
CA PHE A 383 -1.44 -7.08 20.44
C PHE A 383 -1.52 -7.84 19.10
N VAL A 384 -2.47 -8.77 18.98
CA VAL A 384 -2.62 -9.69 17.83
C VAL A 384 -3.13 -8.96 16.60
#